data_AF-A0A919QLW9-F1
#
_entry.id   AF-A0A919QLW9-F1
#
_cell.length_a   1.000
_cell.length_b   1.000
_cell.length_c   1.000
_cell.angle_alpha   90.00
_cell.angle_beta   90.00
_cell.angle_gamma   90.00
#
_symmetry.space_group_name_H-M   'P 1'
#
loop_
_entity.id
_entity.type
_entity.pdbx_description
1 polymer ?
#
loop_
_entity_poly.entity_id
_entity_poly.type
_entity_poly.pdbx_seq_one_letter_code
_entity_poly.pdbx_strand_id
1 'polypeptide(L)'
;MSPPTPDDVVARLREGAHTIPDVRFDASAVLATARRALHRRRRRQTLAGLVTASLIALTVTSPVRLPGVGTLTMPGSQQVRTLLGFENATATPPAPPGLDLSELFNLFNTEPPSPETMAREVAGLQTHVLPVLKEIQPTWYEDAPCQILEYPRGTFSDNGTCGGRPGERPFDAVARADLNRILDAVDRSGVPTNELINARYAPDGTVESAGFLRAENGWEWNYAYLYSPNEQPRTWESGLGPVTITPIGTTNWWFEKSPDD
;
A
#
# COMPACT_ATOMS: atom_id res chain seq x y z
N MET A 1 -49.89 22.20 -10.32
CA MET A 1 -48.51 22.07 -10.82
C MET A 1 -48.50 20.86 -11.74
N SER A 2 -48.49 21.09 -13.05
CA SER A 2 -48.47 19.99 -14.03
C SER A 2 -47.07 19.39 -14.09
N PRO A 3 -46.93 18.06 -14.25
CA PRO A 3 -45.63 17.43 -14.41
C PRO A 3 -44.96 17.91 -15.71
N PRO A 4 -43.64 18.11 -15.72
CA PRO A 4 -42.91 18.50 -16.93
C PRO A 4 -43.06 17.42 -18.00
N THR A 5 -43.27 17.87 -19.24
CA THR A 5 -43.40 16.97 -20.38
C THR A 5 -42.01 16.48 -20.83
N PRO A 6 -41.91 15.35 -21.55
CA PRO A 6 -40.64 14.86 -22.09
C PRO A 6 -39.92 15.92 -22.95
N ASP A 7 -40.66 16.78 -23.63
CA ASP A 7 -40.13 17.86 -24.47
C ASP A 7 -39.46 18.95 -23.62
N ASP A 8 -40.00 19.24 -22.43
CA ASP A 8 -39.40 20.19 -21.47
C ASP A 8 -38.05 19.67 -20.94
N VAL A 9 -37.93 18.35 -20.76
CA VAL A 9 -36.68 17.70 -20.34
C VAL A 9 -35.63 17.80 -21.44
N VAL A 10 -36.01 17.54 -22.69
CA VAL A 10 -35.10 17.61 -23.83
C VAL A 10 -34.65 19.05 -24.10
N ALA A 11 -35.56 20.03 -24.01
CA ALA A 11 -35.23 21.45 -24.14
C ALA A 11 -34.21 21.89 -23.08
N ARG A 12 -34.45 21.51 -21.82
CA ARG A 12 -33.55 21.84 -20.70
C ARG A 12 -32.19 21.15 -20.79
N LEU A 13 -32.14 19.92 -21.31
CA LEU A 13 -30.89 19.20 -21.57
C LEU A 13 -30.08 19.83 -22.71
N ARG A 14 -30.73 20.36 -23.75
CA ARG A 14 -30.06 21.09 -24.83
C ARG A 14 -29.53 22.44 -24.35
N GLU A 15 -30.27 23.14 -23.51
CA GLU A 15 -29.85 24.43 -22.95
C GLU A 15 -28.63 24.28 -22.01
N GLY A 16 -28.56 23.18 -21.25
CA GLY A 16 -27.40 22.84 -20.41
C GLY A 16 -26.21 22.21 -21.14
N ALA A 17 -26.33 21.89 -22.43
CA ALA A 17 -25.23 21.28 -23.19
C ALA A 17 -24.09 22.27 -23.48
N HIS A 18 -24.36 23.58 -23.44
CA HIS A 18 -23.36 24.63 -23.64
C HIS A 18 -22.55 24.99 -22.39
N THR A 19 -22.93 24.46 -21.22
CA THR A 19 -22.22 24.67 -19.95
C THR A 19 -21.34 23.49 -19.56
N ILE A 20 -21.26 22.44 -20.38
CA ILE A 20 -20.30 21.36 -20.16
C ILE A 20 -18.91 21.89 -20.55
N PRO A 21 -17.98 22.09 -19.60
CA PRO A 21 -16.63 22.50 -19.92
C PRO A 21 -16.00 21.45 -20.85
N ASP A 22 -15.30 21.91 -21.88
CA ASP A 22 -14.54 21.06 -22.79
C ASP A 22 -13.33 20.50 -22.01
N VAL A 23 -13.56 19.43 -21.24
CA VAL A 23 -12.52 18.77 -20.45
C VAL A 23 -11.65 17.97 -21.42
N ARG A 24 -10.63 18.62 -21.96
CA ARG A 24 -9.55 17.93 -22.64
C ARG A 24 -8.75 17.17 -21.60
N PHE A 25 -8.92 15.84 -21.59
CA PHE A 25 -8.05 14.96 -20.83
C PHE A 25 -6.63 15.09 -21.36
N ASP A 26 -5.73 15.63 -20.53
CA ASP A 26 -4.31 15.61 -20.82
C ASP A 26 -3.83 14.16 -20.77
N ALA A 27 -3.71 13.55 -21.96
CA ALA A 27 -3.26 12.16 -22.11
C ALA A 27 -1.90 11.93 -21.46
N SER A 28 -1.03 12.95 -21.37
CA SER A 28 0.27 12.84 -20.73
C SER A 28 0.15 12.77 -19.20
N ALA A 29 -0.76 13.55 -18.61
CA ALA A 29 -1.08 13.48 -17.19
C ALA A 29 -1.75 12.13 -16.81
N VAL A 30 -2.66 11.64 -17.66
CA VAL A 30 -3.31 10.33 -17.46
C VAL A 30 -2.29 9.19 -17.56
N LEU A 31 -1.42 9.21 -18.57
CA LEU A 31 -0.37 8.19 -18.73
C LEU A 31 0.70 8.27 -17.62
N ALA A 32 1.05 9.47 -17.16
CA ALA A 32 1.93 9.62 -16.00
C ALA A 32 1.29 9.02 -14.74
N THR A 33 -0.02 9.19 -14.55
CA THR A 33 -0.77 8.59 -13.44
C THR A 33 -0.85 7.07 -13.56
N ALA A 34 -1.15 6.54 -14.75
CA ALA A 34 -1.18 5.11 -14.99
C ALA A 34 0.20 4.44 -14.83
N ARG A 35 1.28 5.10 -15.27
CA ARG A 35 2.66 4.63 -15.05
C ARG A 35 3.02 4.67 -13.57
N ARG A 36 2.57 5.68 -12.81
CA ARG A 36 2.74 5.75 -11.35
C ARG A 36 2.09 4.55 -10.66
N ALA A 37 0.84 4.24 -10.98
CA ALA A 37 0.13 3.09 -10.43
C ALA A 37 0.85 1.76 -10.78
N LEU A 38 1.25 1.59 -12.04
CA LEU A 38 1.97 0.39 -12.49
C LEU A 38 3.35 0.22 -11.83
N HIS A 39 4.10 1.31 -11.64
CA HIS A 39 5.40 1.26 -10.96
C HIS A 39 5.26 0.91 -9.48
N ARG A 40 4.25 1.45 -8.79
CA ARG A 40 3.92 1.09 -7.41
C ARG A 40 3.66 -0.41 -7.27
N ARG A 41 2.82 -0.97 -8.16
CA ARG A 41 2.50 -2.40 -8.19
C ARG A 41 3.73 -3.29 -8.42
N ARG A 42 4.53 -2.99 -9.46
CA ARG A 42 5.73 -3.79 -9.79
C ARG A 42 6.79 -3.74 -8.69
N ARG A 43 6.94 -2.61 -8.02
CA ARG A 43 7.91 -2.44 -6.93
C ARG A 43 7.50 -3.16 -5.64
N ARG A 44 6.20 -3.29 -5.36
CA ARG A 44 5.68 -4.10 -4.25
C ARG A 44 5.84 -5.61 -4.49
N GLN A 45 5.59 -6.08 -5.72
CA GLN A 45 5.74 -7.50 -6.08
C GLN A 45 7.17 -8.04 -5.96
N THR A 46 8.20 -7.18 -6.07
CA THR A 46 9.61 -7.60 -5.89
C THR A 46 10.01 -7.88 -4.43
N LEU A 47 9.30 -7.35 -3.44
CA LEU A 47 9.57 -7.62 -2.01
C LEU A 47 8.96 -8.96 -1.55
N ALA A 48 7.79 -9.33 -2.08
CA ALA A 48 7.14 -10.60 -1.75
C ALA A 48 7.79 -11.83 -2.45
N GLY A 49 8.50 -11.62 -3.57
CA GLY A 49 9.02 -12.71 -4.40
C GLY A 49 10.40 -13.27 -4.04
N LEU A 50 11.17 -12.61 -3.18
CA LEU A 50 12.57 -13.02 -2.90
C LEU A 50 12.74 -13.98 -1.71
N VAL A 51 11.69 -14.26 -0.94
CA VAL A 51 11.79 -15.18 0.22
C VAL A 51 11.39 -16.62 -0.14
N THR A 52 10.56 -16.84 -1.16
CA THR A 52 10.03 -18.18 -1.49
C THR A 52 10.84 -18.96 -2.53
N ALA A 53 11.62 -18.32 -3.39
CA ALA A 53 12.41 -19.04 -4.41
C ALA A 53 13.76 -19.56 -3.88
N SER A 54 14.37 -18.90 -2.89
CA SER A 54 15.71 -19.25 -2.40
C SER A 54 15.75 -20.44 -1.44
N LEU A 55 14.62 -20.81 -0.84
CA LEU A 55 14.53 -21.95 0.10
C LEU A 55 14.31 -23.31 -0.59
N ILE A 56 13.89 -23.32 -1.86
CA ILE A 56 13.66 -24.57 -2.61
C ILE A 56 14.93 -25.03 -3.37
N ALA A 57 15.90 -24.13 -3.61
CA ALA A 57 17.06 -24.42 -4.45
C ALA A 57 18.28 -25.03 -3.71
N LEU A 58 18.25 -25.21 -2.38
CA LEU A 58 19.45 -25.55 -1.58
C LEU A 58 19.51 -26.99 -1.03
N THR A 59 18.58 -27.89 -1.36
CA THR A 59 18.56 -29.26 -0.79
C THR A 59 18.95 -30.39 -1.75
N VAL A 60 19.51 -30.11 -2.92
CA VAL A 60 19.97 -31.18 -3.83
C VAL A 60 21.29 -30.81 -4.48
N THR A 61 22.41 -31.28 -3.92
CA THR A 61 23.52 -31.96 -4.60
C THR A 61 24.81 -31.86 -3.78
N SER A 62 25.10 -32.86 -2.93
CA SER A 62 26.41 -33.56 -2.84
C SER A 62 26.50 -34.42 -1.56
N PRO A 63 26.91 -35.70 -1.66
CA PRO A 63 27.23 -36.50 -0.49
C PRO A 63 28.55 -36.02 0.14
N VAL A 64 28.51 -35.64 1.41
CA VAL A 64 29.70 -35.32 2.20
C VAL A 64 30.34 -36.63 2.66
N ARG A 65 31.57 -36.91 2.22
CA ARG A 65 32.39 -38.00 2.76
C ARG A 65 33.07 -37.53 4.04
N LEU A 66 32.76 -38.16 5.17
CA LEU A 66 33.51 -37.97 6.41
C LEU A 66 34.60 -39.05 6.54
N PRO A 67 35.84 -38.70 6.92
CA PRO A 67 36.90 -39.69 7.09
C PRO A 67 36.62 -40.55 8.34
N GLY A 68 36.66 -41.87 8.19
CA GLY A 68 36.59 -42.82 9.31
C GLY A 68 35.21 -43.40 9.64
N VAL A 69 34.15 -42.95 8.98
CA VAL A 69 32.80 -43.51 9.08
C VAL A 69 32.25 -43.55 7.66
N GLY A 70 31.94 -44.73 7.13
CA GLY A 70 31.54 -44.90 5.72
C GLY A 70 30.39 -44.00 5.26
N THR A 71 30.11 -44.00 3.95
CA THR A 71 29.07 -43.19 3.30
C THR A 71 27.74 -43.23 4.04
N LEU A 72 27.32 -42.09 4.58
CA LEU A 72 26.08 -41.92 5.31
C LEU A 72 24.98 -41.58 4.29
N THR A 73 24.26 -42.61 3.81
CA THR A 73 23.04 -42.43 3.02
C THR A 73 21.90 -42.03 3.95
N MET A 74 21.41 -40.79 3.81
CA MET A 74 20.21 -40.35 4.49
C MET A 74 19.00 -41.20 4.05
N PRO A 75 18.14 -41.66 4.99
CA PRO A 75 16.90 -42.34 4.65
C PRO A 75 15.95 -41.31 4.03
N GLY A 76 15.69 -41.44 2.74
CA GLY A 76 14.87 -40.50 1.97
C GLY A 76 15.08 -40.59 0.46
N SER A 77 16.20 -41.18 0.01
CA SER A 77 16.51 -41.33 -1.41
C SER A 77 15.67 -42.36 -2.18
N GLN A 78 14.75 -43.07 -1.51
CA GLN A 78 13.83 -44.01 -2.18
C GLN A 78 12.56 -43.33 -2.71
N GLN A 79 12.17 -42.15 -2.20
CA GLN A 79 10.95 -41.46 -2.64
C GLN A 79 11.12 -40.70 -3.97
N VAL A 80 12.36 -40.40 -4.40
CA VAL A 80 12.60 -39.77 -5.71
C VAL A 80 12.53 -40.79 -6.85
N ARG A 81 12.75 -42.10 -6.57
CA ARG A 81 12.58 -43.15 -7.58
C ARG A 81 11.12 -43.37 -7.97
N THR A 82 10.18 -43.02 -7.11
CA THR A 82 8.74 -43.16 -7.38
C THR A 82 8.20 -42.04 -8.27
N LEU A 83 8.80 -40.84 -8.25
CA LEU A 83 8.47 -39.74 -9.17
C LEU A 83 8.94 -39.97 -10.62
N LEU A 84 9.79 -40.98 -10.85
CA LEU A 84 10.32 -41.34 -12.18
C LEU A 84 9.71 -42.65 -12.75
N GLY A 85 8.60 -43.14 -12.18
CA GLY A 85 7.78 -44.17 -12.85
C GLY A 85 8.34 -45.60 -12.83
N PHE A 86 8.85 -46.08 -11.69
CA PHE A 86 8.98 -47.51 -11.45
C PHE A 86 7.92 -47.95 -10.44
N GLU A 87 6.81 -48.49 -10.93
CA GLU A 87 5.76 -49.08 -10.08
C GLU A 87 6.22 -50.43 -9.50
N ASN A 88 5.89 -50.65 -8.23
CA ASN A 88 5.29 -51.90 -7.81
C ASN A 88 4.18 -51.59 -6.81
N ALA A 89 3.04 -52.22 -7.05
CA ALA A 89 1.76 -51.98 -6.42
C ALA A 89 1.70 -52.40 -4.94
N THR A 90 0.67 -51.88 -4.26
CA THR A 90 0.14 -52.25 -2.93
C THR A 90 0.76 -51.56 -1.70
N ALA A 91 0.37 -50.30 -1.47
CA ALA A 91 0.10 -49.78 -0.12
C ALA A 91 -0.69 -48.45 -0.22
N THR A 92 -1.83 -48.37 0.45
CA THR A 92 -2.60 -47.12 0.59
C THR A 92 -1.74 -46.06 1.26
N PRO A 93 -1.50 -44.89 0.63
CA PRO A 93 -0.72 -43.83 1.25
C PRO A 93 -1.49 -43.22 2.42
N PRO A 94 -0.84 -42.91 3.56
CA PRO A 94 -1.45 -42.09 4.59
C PRO A 94 -1.77 -40.72 3.99
N ALA A 95 -2.92 -40.15 4.36
CA ALA A 95 -3.30 -38.81 3.94
C ALA A 95 -2.15 -37.83 4.27
N PRO A 96 -1.69 -37.01 3.30
CA PRO A 96 -0.68 -36.00 3.58
C PRO A 96 -1.20 -35.07 4.68
N PRO A 97 -0.35 -34.57 5.59
CA PRO A 97 -0.76 -33.50 6.50
C PRO A 97 -1.33 -32.37 5.64
N GLY A 98 -2.61 -32.09 5.84
CA GLY A 98 -3.29 -31.03 5.11
C GLY A 98 -2.53 -29.74 5.36
N LEU A 99 -1.87 -29.22 4.33
CA LEU A 99 -1.48 -27.82 4.31
C LEU A 99 -2.79 -27.05 4.38
N ASP A 100 -3.01 -26.37 5.51
CA ASP A 100 -4.17 -25.50 5.66
C ASP A 100 -3.95 -24.29 4.76
N LEU A 101 -4.54 -24.36 3.56
CA LEU A 101 -4.49 -23.28 2.60
C LEU A 101 -5.11 -22.00 3.17
N SER A 102 -5.98 -22.09 4.19
CA SER A 102 -6.55 -20.89 4.84
C SER A 102 -5.51 -20.12 5.68
N GLU A 103 -4.55 -20.79 6.31
CA GLU A 103 -3.40 -20.10 6.95
C GLU A 103 -2.48 -19.44 5.91
N LEU A 104 -2.31 -20.10 4.74
CA LEU A 104 -1.62 -19.49 3.60
C LEU A 104 -2.40 -18.31 3.02
N PHE A 105 -3.72 -18.36 2.90
CA PHE A 105 -4.53 -17.22 2.43
C PHE A 105 -4.56 -16.07 3.46
N ASN A 106 -4.54 -16.36 4.76
CA ASN A 106 -4.43 -15.36 5.83
C ASN A 106 -3.05 -14.67 5.87
N LEU A 107 -1.99 -15.32 5.37
CA LEU A 107 -0.68 -14.69 5.15
C LEU A 107 -0.70 -13.61 4.05
N PHE A 108 -1.73 -13.62 3.20
CA PHE A 108 -1.84 -12.68 2.08
C PHE A 108 -2.93 -11.63 2.33
N ASN A 109 -4.02 -11.95 3.02
CA ASN A 109 -5.07 -10.99 3.37
C ASN A 109 -4.76 -10.33 4.71
N THR A 110 -4.11 -9.17 4.69
CA THR A 110 -3.97 -8.35 5.91
C THR A 110 -5.36 -7.89 6.31
N GLU A 111 -5.90 -8.42 7.39
CA GLU A 111 -7.14 -7.90 7.97
C GLU A 111 -6.93 -6.45 8.42
N PRO A 112 -7.98 -5.61 8.41
CA PRO A 112 -7.87 -4.29 9.00
C PRO A 112 -7.52 -4.40 10.49
N PRO A 113 -6.74 -3.45 11.03
CA PRO A 113 -6.44 -3.40 12.46
C PRO A 113 -7.73 -3.35 13.30
N SER A 114 -7.68 -3.91 14.50
CA SER A 114 -8.81 -3.83 15.43
C SER A 114 -9.10 -2.37 15.82
N PRO A 115 -10.34 -2.03 16.25
CA PRO A 115 -10.66 -0.69 16.71
C PRO A 115 -9.74 -0.17 17.83
N GLU A 116 -9.30 -1.04 18.74
CA GLU A 116 -8.37 -0.68 19.81
C GLU A 116 -6.97 -0.36 19.28
N THR A 117 -6.49 -1.11 18.28
CA THR A 117 -5.23 -0.83 17.59
C THR A 117 -5.32 0.48 16.83
N MET A 118 -6.40 0.70 16.05
CA MET A 118 -6.63 1.96 15.34
C MET A 118 -6.63 3.15 16.29
N ALA A 119 -7.33 3.07 17.42
CA ALA A 119 -7.37 4.14 18.42
C ALA A 119 -5.98 4.47 18.99
N ARG A 120 -5.15 3.46 19.25
CA ARG A 120 -3.78 3.62 19.72
C ARG A 120 -2.88 4.25 18.66
N GLU A 121 -2.99 3.77 17.42
CA GLU A 121 -2.20 4.26 16.29
C GLU A 121 -2.52 5.73 16.00
N VAL A 122 -3.80 6.12 15.92
CA VAL A 122 -4.16 7.54 15.70
C VAL A 122 -3.72 8.45 16.85
N ALA A 123 -3.72 7.96 18.10
CA ALA A 123 -3.17 8.71 19.23
C ALA A 123 -1.66 8.95 19.08
N GLY A 124 -0.92 7.96 18.55
CA GLY A 124 0.49 8.07 18.20
C GLY A 124 0.71 9.11 17.10
N LEU A 125 -0.02 9.03 15.98
CA LEU A 125 0.07 10.01 14.89
C LEU A 125 -0.25 11.43 15.36
N GLN A 126 -1.29 11.58 16.17
CA GLN A 126 -1.69 12.88 16.70
C GLN A 126 -0.63 13.48 17.63
N THR A 127 0.00 12.66 18.46
CA THR A 127 1.00 13.12 19.44
C THR A 127 2.34 13.42 18.79
N HIS A 128 2.78 12.58 17.86
CA HIS A 128 4.15 12.63 17.34
C HIS A 128 4.26 13.22 15.94
N VAL A 129 3.29 12.98 15.06
CA VAL A 129 3.40 13.30 13.63
C VAL A 129 2.76 14.65 13.29
N LEU A 130 1.52 14.90 13.72
CA LEU A 130 0.82 16.15 13.37
C LEU A 130 1.59 17.44 13.74
N PRO A 131 2.29 17.53 14.90
CA PRO A 131 3.11 18.70 15.21
C PRO A 131 4.25 18.92 14.21
N VAL A 132 4.92 17.84 13.76
CA VAL A 132 5.99 17.92 12.77
C VAL A 132 5.43 18.30 11.40
N LEU A 133 4.26 17.79 11.02
CA LEU A 133 3.58 18.20 9.79
C LEU A 133 3.22 19.69 9.82
N LYS A 134 2.77 20.22 10.96
CA LYS A 134 2.48 21.66 11.11
C LYS A 134 3.72 22.54 10.83
N GLU A 135 4.89 22.10 11.26
CA GLU A 135 6.14 22.83 11.08
C GLU A 135 6.69 22.73 9.65
N ILE A 136 6.71 21.53 9.05
CA ILE A 136 7.36 21.26 7.76
C ILE A 136 6.40 21.44 6.58
N GLN A 137 5.11 21.22 6.82
CA GLN A 137 4.01 21.29 5.86
C GLN A 137 4.18 20.41 4.60
N PRO A 138 4.60 19.14 4.72
CA PRO A 138 4.71 18.27 3.54
C PRO A 138 3.33 17.99 2.94
N THR A 139 3.20 18.06 1.63
CA THR A 139 1.99 17.62 0.92
C THR A 139 2.05 16.13 0.58
N TRP A 140 3.25 15.56 0.52
CA TRP A 140 3.49 14.14 0.27
C TRP A 140 4.87 13.71 0.80
N TYR A 141 4.96 12.50 1.35
CA TYR A 141 6.22 11.79 1.52
C TYR A 141 6.01 10.30 1.23
N GLU A 142 7.07 9.62 0.80
CA GLU A 142 7.13 8.17 0.61
C GLU A 142 8.48 7.70 1.15
N ASP A 143 8.53 6.62 1.94
CA ASP A 143 9.76 6.07 2.51
C ASP A 143 10.29 4.84 1.76
N ALA A 144 9.41 4.13 1.06
CA ALA A 144 9.77 2.93 0.31
C ALA A 144 8.91 2.77 -0.94
N PRO A 145 9.50 2.35 -2.08
CA PRO A 145 10.85 1.80 -2.24
C PRO A 145 11.94 2.85 -2.52
N CYS A 146 11.58 4.12 -2.50
CA CYS A 146 12.53 5.22 -2.52
C CYS A 146 11.97 6.37 -1.71
N GLN A 147 12.86 7.20 -1.19
CA GLN A 147 12.49 8.32 -0.37
C GLN A 147 12.11 9.52 -1.21
N ILE A 148 10.96 10.11 -0.90
CA ILE A 148 10.40 11.29 -1.58
C ILE A 148 9.84 12.24 -0.54
N LEU A 149 10.03 13.55 -0.76
CA LEU A 149 9.43 14.62 0.03
C LEU A 149 8.93 15.72 -0.90
N GLU A 150 7.65 16.04 -0.81
CA GLU A 150 7.03 17.21 -1.42
C GLU A 150 6.48 18.13 -0.34
N TYR A 151 6.87 19.41 -0.41
CA TYR A 151 6.58 20.42 0.61
C TYR A 151 6.87 21.82 0.03
N PRO A 152 6.69 22.94 0.76
CA PRO A 152 6.80 24.30 0.21
C PRO A 152 8.13 24.63 -0.49
N ARG A 153 9.22 23.91 -0.17
CA ARG A 153 10.52 24.07 -0.85
C ARG A 153 10.61 23.33 -2.19
N GLY A 154 9.59 22.58 -2.61
CA GLY A 154 9.55 21.79 -3.84
C GLY A 154 9.56 20.28 -3.59
N THR A 155 9.81 19.51 -4.65
CA THR A 155 9.84 18.05 -4.62
C THR A 155 11.27 17.53 -4.65
N PHE A 156 11.59 16.64 -3.72
CA PHE A 156 12.91 16.04 -3.57
C PHE A 156 12.79 14.52 -3.51
N SER A 157 13.76 13.82 -4.09
CA SER A 157 13.84 12.37 -4.01
C SER A 157 15.27 11.88 -3.96
N ASP A 158 15.42 10.57 -3.75
CA ASP A 158 16.66 9.88 -4.07
C ASP A 158 17.03 10.12 -5.55
N ASN A 159 18.22 10.69 -5.76
CA ASN A 159 18.78 11.06 -7.07
C ASN A 159 17.91 12.01 -7.93
N GLY A 160 16.82 12.58 -7.40
CA GLY A 160 15.93 13.51 -8.10
C GLY A 160 15.14 12.93 -9.26
N THR A 161 14.94 11.62 -9.29
CA THR A 161 14.28 10.93 -10.42
C THR A 161 13.30 9.84 -9.98
N CYS A 162 13.01 9.73 -8.68
CA CYS A 162 12.24 8.59 -8.20
C CYS A 162 10.71 8.74 -8.32
N GLY A 163 10.19 9.92 -7.99
CA GLY A 163 8.77 10.25 -8.03
C GLY A 163 8.25 10.55 -9.43
N GLY A 164 9.15 10.83 -10.38
CA GLY A 164 8.82 11.18 -11.75
C GLY A 164 8.06 12.50 -11.87
N ARG A 165 8.19 13.42 -10.89
CA ARG A 165 7.47 14.69 -10.88
C ARG A 165 8.28 15.79 -11.62
N PRO A 166 7.60 16.71 -12.33
CA PRO A 166 8.27 17.87 -12.90
C PRO A 166 8.98 18.70 -11.82
N GLY A 167 10.25 19.04 -12.05
CA GLY A 167 11.04 19.84 -11.11
C GLY A 167 11.56 19.08 -9.88
N GLU A 168 11.39 17.76 -9.85
CA GLU A 168 12.02 16.90 -8.84
C GLU A 168 13.54 17.00 -8.90
N ARG A 169 14.16 17.04 -7.72
CA ARG A 169 15.61 17.20 -7.57
C ARG A 169 16.17 16.29 -6.49
N PRO A 170 17.47 16.00 -6.50
CA PRO A 170 18.10 15.27 -5.40
C PRO A 170 17.88 16.01 -4.08
N PHE A 171 17.74 15.26 -2.99
CA PHE A 171 17.71 15.84 -1.64
C PHE A 171 18.91 16.77 -1.40
N ASP A 172 18.61 18.01 -1.01
CA ASP A 172 19.60 18.85 -0.33
C ASP A 172 19.64 18.52 1.17
N ALA A 173 20.63 19.07 1.89
CA ALA A 173 20.83 18.77 3.31
C ALA A 173 19.61 19.12 4.17
N VAL A 174 18.89 20.20 3.84
CA VAL A 174 17.73 20.65 4.60
C VAL A 174 16.53 19.75 4.31
N ALA A 175 16.26 19.43 3.05
CA ALA A 175 15.18 18.53 2.66
C ALA A 175 15.37 17.12 3.22
N ARG A 176 16.63 16.65 3.27
CA ARG A 176 16.96 15.38 3.92
C ARG A 176 16.70 15.43 5.42
N ALA A 177 17.12 16.50 6.10
CA ALA A 177 16.87 16.67 7.53
C ALA A 177 15.37 16.75 7.83
N ASP A 178 14.59 17.47 7.03
CA ASP A 178 13.14 17.59 7.17
C ASP A 178 12.44 16.23 6.97
N LEU A 179 12.82 15.47 5.94
CA LEU A 179 12.29 14.11 5.77
C LEU A 179 12.62 13.23 6.97
N ASN A 180 13.88 13.24 7.43
CA ASN A 180 14.29 12.43 8.59
C ASN A 180 13.49 12.81 9.84
N ARG A 181 13.19 14.09 10.06
CA ARG A 181 12.34 14.52 11.19
C ARG A 181 10.92 13.96 11.10
N ILE A 182 10.36 13.87 9.88
CA ILE A 182 9.05 13.25 9.65
C ILE A 182 9.12 11.75 9.92
N LEU A 183 10.11 11.06 9.36
CA LEU A 183 10.27 9.61 9.53
C LEU A 183 10.53 9.23 11.00
N ASP A 184 11.36 10.00 11.71
CA ASP A 184 11.57 9.83 13.15
C ASP A 184 10.28 10.04 13.96
N ALA A 185 9.40 10.93 13.52
CA ALA A 185 8.11 11.15 14.17
C ALA A 185 7.13 10.00 13.92
N VAL A 186 7.15 9.43 12.71
CA VAL A 186 6.39 8.24 12.35
C VAL A 186 6.88 7.03 13.15
N ASP A 187 8.19 6.81 13.23
CA ASP A 187 8.77 5.73 14.04
C ASP A 187 8.34 5.84 15.52
N ARG A 188 8.46 7.04 16.12
CA ARG A 188 7.97 7.30 17.48
C ARG A 188 6.47 7.12 17.67
N SER A 189 5.67 7.28 16.61
CA SER A 189 4.22 7.06 16.67
C SER A 189 3.86 5.58 16.82
N GLY A 190 4.76 4.67 16.43
CA GLY A 190 4.53 3.23 16.41
C GLY A 190 3.53 2.78 15.34
N VAL A 191 3.11 3.69 14.45
CA VAL A 191 2.16 3.37 13.39
C VAL A 191 2.92 2.89 12.15
N PRO A 192 2.56 1.75 11.56
CA PRO A 192 3.23 1.22 10.38
C PRO A 192 2.76 1.98 9.13
N THR A 193 3.12 3.25 8.98
CA THR A 193 2.85 4.06 7.77
C THR A 193 4.14 4.37 7.04
N ASN A 194 4.12 4.29 5.71
CA ASN A 194 5.29 4.59 4.87
C ASN A 194 5.02 5.70 3.84
N GLU A 195 3.81 6.23 3.78
CA GLU A 195 3.43 7.27 2.83
C GLU A 195 2.39 8.23 3.44
N LEU A 196 2.62 9.53 3.28
CA LEU A 196 1.60 10.57 3.47
C LEU A 196 0.98 10.86 2.11
N ILE A 197 -0.16 10.25 1.79
CA ILE A 197 -0.78 10.33 0.46
C ILE A 197 -1.24 11.76 0.10
N ASN A 198 -1.63 12.55 1.10
CA ASN A 198 -1.98 13.95 0.96
C ASN A 198 -1.95 14.68 2.30
N ALA A 199 -1.75 16.00 2.26
CA ALA A 199 -2.05 16.87 3.38
C ALA A 199 -2.50 18.26 2.92
N ARG A 200 -3.32 18.91 3.74
CA ARG A 200 -3.74 20.31 3.58
C ARG A 200 -3.53 21.03 4.90
N TYR A 201 -3.16 22.30 4.79
CA TYR A 201 -2.78 23.14 5.91
C TYR A 201 -3.53 24.46 5.81
N ALA A 202 -3.97 24.96 6.96
CA ALA A 202 -4.44 26.32 7.11
C ALA A 202 -3.27 27.32 6.95
N PRO A 203 -3.53 28.63 6.76
CA PRO A 203 -2.48 29.63 6.61
C PRO A 203 -1.48 29.72 7.77
N ASP A 204 -1.87 29.30 8.97
CA ASP A 204 -1.02 29.24 10.17
C ASP A 204 -0.23 27.91 10.29
N GLY A 205 -0.28 27.07 9.26
CA GLY A 205 0.34 25.75 9.21
C GLY A 205 -0.44 24.66 9.93
N THR A 206 -1.56 24.96 10.58
CA THR A 206 -2.37 23.94 11.26
C THR A 206 -2.87 22.91 10.24
N VAL A 207 -2.71 21.62 10.55
CA VAL A 207 -3.17 20.53 9.68
C VAL A 207 -4.69 20.57 9.61
N GLU A 208 -5.25 20.72 8.40
CA GLU A 208 -6.69 20.63 8.14
C GLU A 208 -7.11 19.22 7.77
N SER A 209 -6.27 18.55 6.97
CA SER A 209 -6.44 17.14 6.66
C SER A 209 -5.10 16.49 6.32
N ALA A 210 -4.93 15.22 6.67
CA ALA A 210 -3.76 14.42 6.29
C ALA A 210 -4.16 12.96 6.11
N GLY A 211 -3.65 12.30 5.07
CA GLY A 211 -3.88 10.87 4.82
C GLY A 211 -2.57 10.10 4.90
N PHE A 212 -2.55 9.02 5.69
CA PHE A 212 -1.39 8.17 5.90
C PHE A 212 -1.71 6.75 5.44
N LEU A 213 -1.01 6.28 4.41
CA LEU A 213 -1.14 4.92 3.94
C LEU A 213 -0.36 3.99 4.88
N ARG A 214 -0.99 2.89 5.31
CA ARG A 214 -0.31 1.84 6.07
C ARG A 214 0.66 1.10 5.15
N ALA A 215 1.81 0.70 5.69
CA ALA A 215 2.80 -0.13 5.00
C ALA A 215 2.32 -1.59 4.87
N GLU A 216 1.52 -2.04 5.83
CA GLU A 216 0.94 -3.39 5.91
C GLU A 216 -0.35 -3.51 5.08
N ASN A 217 -0.30 -3.10 3.81
CA ASN A 217 -1.41 -3.31 2.89
C ASN A 217 -1.40 -4.76 2.38
N GLY A 218 -2.58 -5.35 2.25
CA GLY A 218 -2.75 -6.65 1.62
C GLY A 218 -2.66 -6.52 0.10
N TRP A 219 -2.55 -7.65 -0.60
CA TRP A 219 -2.63 -7.67 -2.08
C TRP A 219 -4.02 -7.32 -2.60
N GLU A 220 -5.06 -7.41 -1.75
CA GLU A 220 -6.44 -7.08 -2.10
C GLU A 220 -6.83 -5.67 -1.64
N TRP A 221 -6.28 -5.18 -0.53
CA TRP A 221 -6.75 -3.95 0.13
C TRP A 221 -5.60 -3.03 0.53
N ASN A 222 -5.78 -1.74 0.24
CA ASN A 222 -5.05 -0.64 0.85
C ASN A 222 -5.81 -0.14 2.10
N TYR A 223 -5.04 0.20 3.14
CA TYR A 223 -5.54 0.76 4.38
C TYR A 223 -4.89 2.11 4.65
N ALA A 224 -5.70 3.10 5.04
CA ALA A 224 -5.18 4.43 5.39
C ALA A 224 -5.85 5.05 6.62
N TYR A 225 -5.07 5.83 7.36
CA TYR A 225 -5.57 6.72 8.40
C TYR A 225 -5.76 8.12 7.83
N LEU A 226 -6.95 8.68 7.98
CA LEU A 226 -7.26 10.03 7.51
C LEU A 226 -7.56 10.91 8.72
N TYR A 227 -6.79 11.96 8.93
CA TYR A 227 -7.16 13.07 9.79
C TYR A 227 -7.99 14.06 8.96
N SER A 228 -9.23 14.33 9.37
CA SER A 228 -10.09 15.34 8.75
C SER A 228 -11.30 15.63 9.67
N PRO A 229 -11.30 16.75 10.41
CA PRO A 229 -12.37 17.07 11.36
C PRO A 229 -13.77 17.20 10.75
N ASN A 230 -13.86 17.50 9.45
CA ASN A 230 -15.11 17.73 8.73
C ASN A 230 -15.52 16.57 7.81
N GLU A 231 -14.76 15.47 7.81
CA GLU A 231 -15.09 14.29 7.01
C GLU A 231 -16.33 13.60 7.55
N GLN A 232 -16.98 12.81 6.70
CA GLN A 232 -18.17 12.05 7.04
C GLN A 232 -17.98 10.58 6.65
N PRO A 233 -18.59 9.64 7.38
CA PRO A 233 -18.53 8.24 7.00
C PRO A 233 -19.19 8.07 5.64
N ARG A 234 -18.54 7.34 4.74
CA ARG A 234 -19.07 7.08 3.40
C ARG A 234 -18.57 5.76 2.84
N THR A 235 -19.40 5.19 1.97
CA THR A 235 -19.08 4.01 1.16
C THR A 235 -19.43 4.32 -0.28
N TRP A 236 -18.55 3.95 -1.21
CA TRP A 236 -18.80 4.12 -2.64
C TRP A 236 -18.11 3.02 -3.46
N GLU A 237 -18.59 2.79 -4.68
CA GLU A 237 -17.94 1.89 -5.64
C GLU A 237 -16.92 2.66 -6.49
N SER A 238 -15.66 2.21 -6.44
CA SER A 238 -14.61 2.66 -7.35
C SER A 238 -14.54 1.74 -8.58
N GLY A 239 -13.71 2.08 -9.56
CA GLY A 239 -13.45 1.18 -10.70
C GLY A 239 -12.78 -0.15 -10.31
N LEU A 240 -12.27 -0.27 -9.09
CA LEU A 240 -11.57 -1.45 -8.57
C LEU A 240 -12.38 -2.19 -7.49
N GLY A 241 -13.52 -1.66 -7.09
CA GLY A 241 -14.37 -2.20 -6.03
C GLY A 241 -14.71 -1.21 -4.92
N PRO A 242 -15.29 -1.68 -3.81
CA PRO A 242 -15.87 -0.82 -2.78
C PRO A 242 -14.80 -0.14 -1.94
N VAL A 243 -14.97 1.16 -1.70
CA VAL A 243 -14.18 1.94 -0.76
C VAL A 243 -15.05 2.34 0.43
N THR A 244 -14.50 2.22 1.64
CA THR A 244 -15.18 2.57 2.88
C THR A 244 -14.33 3.52 3.71
N ILE A 245 -14.95 4.56 4.26
CA ILE A 245 -14.37 5.47 5.25
C ILE A 245 -15.19 5.36 6.53
N THR A 246 -14.54 4.94 7.62
CA THR A 246 -15.18 4.67 8.91
C THR A 246 -14.56 5.52 10.02
N PRO A 247 -15.34 6.05 10.97
CA PRO A 247 -14.81 6.87 12.05
C PRO A 247 -14.01 6.01 13.04
N ILE A 248 -12.92 6.57 13.57
CA ILE A 248 -12.13 5.94 14.64
C ILE A 248 -12.53 6.60 15.97
N GLY A 249 -13.48 5.99 16.67
CA GLY A 249 -14.02 6.51 17.93
C GLY A 249 -14.70 7.89 17.76
N THR A 250 -14.52 8.77 18.74
CA THR A 250 -15.03 10.16 18.70
C THR A 250 -13.94 11.16 18.30
N THR A 251 -12.93 10.69 17.57
CA THR A 251 -11.79 11.51 17.14
C THR A 251 -12.08 12.18 15.79
N ASN A 252 -11.22 13.11 15.38
CA ASN A 252 -11.24 13.68 14.02
C ASN A 252 -10.54 12.77 13.00
N TRP A 253 -10.39 11.47 13.32
CA TRP A 253 -9.70 10.48 12.51
C TRP A 253 -10.65 9.43 11.95
N TRP A 254 -10.27 8.93 10.77
CA TRP A 254 -11.03 7.99 9.97
C TRP A 254 -10.11 6.90 9.46
N PHE A 255 -10.69 5.72 9.25
CA PHE A 255 -10.04 4.59 8.63
C PHE A 255 -10.62 4.35 7.24
N GLU A 256 -9.76 4.39 6.23
CA GLU A 256 -10.10 4.02 4.86
C GLU A 256 -9.68 2.57 4.59
N LYS A 257 -10.59 1.82 3.97
CA LYS A 257 -10.30 0.55 3.28
C LYS A 257 -10.69 0.72 1.82
N SER A 258 -9.73 0.59 0.92
CA SER A 258 -9.90 0.67 -0.54
C SER A 258 -9.24 -0.53 -1.23
N PRO A 259 -9.71 -0.98 -2.41
CA PRO A 259 -9.05 -2.04 -3.16
C PRO A 259 -7.62 -1.66 -3.56
N ASP A 260 -6.73 -2.65 -3.70
CA ASP A 260 -5.39 -2.43 -4.25
C ASP A 260 -5.39 -2.36 -5.79
N ASP A 261 -4.50 -1.53 -6.36
CA ASP A 261 -4.37 -1.24 -7.81
C ASP A 261 -3.59 -2.33 -8.60
#